data_AF-R9IKP7-F1
#
_entry.id   AF-R9IKP7-F1
#
_cell.length_a   1.000
_cell.length_b   1.000
_cell.length_c   1.000
_cell.angle_alpha   90.00
_cell.angle_beta   90.00
_cell.angle_gamma   90.00
#
_symmetry.space_group_name_H-M   'P 1'
#
loop_
_entity.id
_entity.type
_entity.pdbx_description
1 polymer ?
#
loop_
_entity_poly.entity_id
_entity_poly.type
_entity_poly.pdbx_seq_one_letter_code
_entity_poly.pdbx_strand_id
1 'polypeptide(L)'
;MQWHMPVGYKVVNGKITIYEEHQKIVEEIFHDYDNGISTTRIAKSLKAKGICNAHDRVAWTHVSIGKILENHNYLGTEYYPQLIDRELFDRVQKRREQIRIDKGRGSHRPGRDERILFGGVITCGECGEVCSHIQPRSREKKRGGAAKWKCKNYIYQNHVSCTGGLITDEQVKAVCVSAINQMIQDKTRMPPPVTAKETVSMEYRKIERRLELAKSGQKQNAATGKTRQESDDIEHNHIRVNTRQENNPADIMTLIYERAQERYRTLKINDTDYRTRKMQEVLSDRNELTEFDEELYRKLVTRIVVYKNNTAKVVFLNGSSIKVEYQPDNHKITEKEQK
;
A
#
# COMPACT_ATOMS: atom_id res chain seq x y z
N MET A 1 0.45 15.31 -14.76
CA MET A 1 -0.56 14.46 -15.43
C MET A 1 -1.71 15.37 -15.83
N GLN A 2 -1.97 15.50 -17.13
CA GLN A 2 -3.02 16.37 -17.64
C GLN A 2 -4.37 15.66 -17.43
N TRP A 3 -5.21 16.20 -16.56
CA TRP A 3 -6.55 15.69 -16.30
C TRP A 3 -7.45 16.08 -17.48
N HIS A 4 -7.66 15.16 -18.41
CA HIS A 4 -8.60 15.37 -19.50
C HIS A 4 -10.03 15.15 -18.99
N MET A 5 -10.94 16.07 -19.35
CA MET A 5 -12.37 15.98 -19.04
C MET A 5 -12.95 14.69 -19.64
N PRO A 6 -13.70 13.87 -18.87
CA PRO A 6 -14.34 12.68 -19.40
C PRO A 6 -15.35 12.99 -20.51
N VAL A 7 -15.51 12.05 -21.45
CA VAL A 7 -16.50 12.12 -22.54
C VAL A 7 -17.90 12.20 -21.92
N GLY A 8 -18.81 12.97 -22.51
CA GLY A 8 -20.19 13.14 -21.99
C GLY A 8 -20.36 14.34 -21.07
N TYR A 9 -19.29 15.06 -20.75
CA TYR A 9 -19.35 16.30 -19.98
C TYR A 9 -18.78 17.50 -20.74
N LYS A 10 -19.22 18.69 -20.37
CA LYS A 10 -18.69 19.99 -20.81
C LYS A 10 -18.65 20.98 -19.65
N VAL A 11 -17.74 21.96 -19.71
CA VAL A 11 -17.71 23.06 -18.74
C VAL A 11 -18.59 24.20 -19.25
N VAL A 12 -19.57 24.60 -18.45
CA VAL A 12 -20.41 25.78 -18.69
C VAL A 12 -20.35 26.65 -17.44
N ASN A 13 -19.91 27.90 -17.59
CA ASN A 13 -19.78 28.86 -16.47
C ASN A 13 -18.97 28.32 -15.27
N GLY A 14 -17.87 27.62 -15.55
CA GLY A 14 -17.00 27.03 -14.51
C GLY A 14 -17.57 25.79 -13.82
N LYS A 15 -18.77 25.33 -14.19
CA LYS A 15 -19.38 24.10 -13.68
C LYS A 15 -19.36 22.99 -14.73
N ILE A 16 -19.06 21.77 -14.30
CA ILE A 16 -19.14 20.59 -15.15
C ILE A 16 -20.63 20.23 -15.30
N THR A 17 -21.07 20.14 -16.55
CA THR A 17 -22.45 19.85 -16.93
C THR A 17 -22.48 18.73 -17.97
N ILE A 18 -23.64 18.10 -18.10
CA ILE A 18 -23.87 17.05 -19.08
C ILE A 18 -23.81 17.62 -20.50
N TYR A 19 -23.11 16.93 -21.39
CA TYR A 19 -23.12 17.21 -22.81
C TYR A 19 -24.00 16.19 -23.52
N GLU A 20 -25.25 16.55 -23.79
CA GLU A 20 -26.31 15.64 -24.28
C GLU A 20 -25.90 14.78 -25.50
N GLU A 21 -25.23 15.37 -26.50
CA GLU A 21 -24.77 14.62 -27.67
C GLU A 21 -23.73 13.55 -27.29
N HIS A 22 -22.80 13.89 -26.41
CA HIS A 22 -21.74 12.98 -25.98
C HIS A 22 -22.20 12.01 -24.89
N GLN A 23 -23.22 12.34 -24.11
CA GLN A 23 -23.85 11.42 -23.17
C GLN A 23 -24.40 10.20 -23.89
N LYS A 24 -25.12 10.39 -25.00
CA LYS A 24 -25.66 9.29 -25.80
C LYS A 24 -24.58 8.32 -26.26
N ILE A 25 -23.38 8.83 -26.58
CA ILE A 25 -22.22 8.01 -26.94
C ILE A 25 -21.76 7.16 -25.75
N VAL A 26 -21.70 7.74 -24.54
CA VAL A 26 -21.31 7.02 -23.33
C VAL A 26 -22.33 5.94 -23.01
N GLU A 27 -23.62 6.27 -23.03
CA GLU A 27 -24.72 5.31 -22.81
C GLU A 27 -24.68 4.16 -23.83
N GLU A 28 -24.51 4.48 -25.12
CA GLU A 28 -24.36 3.49 -26.19
C GLU A 28 -23.17 2.56 -25.91
N ILE A 29 -22.00 3.10 -25.53
CA ILE A 29 -20.81 2.29 -25.19
C ILE A 29 -21.09 1.33 -24.02
N PHE A 30 -21.76 1.80 -22.97
CA PHE A 30 -22.08 0.97 -21.81
C PHE A 30 -23.06 -0.14 -22.17
N HIS A 31 -24.15 0.19 -22.88
CA HIS A 31 -25.14 -0.79 -23.32
C HIS A 31 -24.59 -1.79 -24.33
N ASP A 32 -23.86 -1.34 -25.35
CA ASP A 32 -23.22 -2.22 -26.33
C ASP A 32 -22.28 -3.22 -25.65
N TYR A 33 -21.50 -2.75 -24.68
CA TYR A 33 -20.61 -3.61 -23.93
C TYR A 33 -21.39 -4.60 -23.06
N ASP A 34 -22.40 -4.14 -22.30
CA ASP A 34 -23.27 -4.99 -21.48
C ASP A 34 -23.95 -6.08 -22.33
N ASN A 35 -24.35 -5.74 -23.56
CA ASN A 35 -25.06 -6.62 -24.49
C ASN A 35 -24.23 -7.69 -25.19
N GLY A 36 -22.90 -7.56 -25.27
CA GLY A 36 -22.14 -8.54 -26.04
C GLY A 36 -20.86 -8.04 -26.68
N ILE A 37 -20.83 -6.75 -26.96
CA ILE A 37 -19.97 -6.22 -28.00
C ILE A 37 -18.59 -5.94 -27.41
N SER A 38 -17.55 -6.45 -28.06
CA SER A 38 -16.18 -6.24 -27.59
C SER A 38 -15.75 -4.78 -27.76
N THR A 39 -14.88 -4.28 -26.87
CA THR A 39 -14.33 -2.91 -26.96
C THR A 39 -13.71 -2.61 -28.33
N THR A 40 -13.13 -3.60 -29.00
CA THR A 40 -12.61 -3.49 -30.36
C THR A 40 -13.73 -3.27 -31.39
N ARG A 41 -14.84 -4.01 -31.29
CA ARG A 41 -15.99 -3.85 -32.19
C ARG A 41 -16.71 -2.54 -31.95
N ILE A 42 -16.88 -2.12 -30.70
CA ILE A 42 -17.44 -0.81 -30.33
C ILE A 42 -16.58 0.31 -30.94
N ALA A 43 -15.25 0.28 -30.75
CA ALA A 43 -14.36 1.28 -31.32
C ALA A 43 -14.40 1.31 -32.86
N LYS A 44 -14.54 0.14 -33.52
CA LYS A 44 -14.70 0.06 -34.98
C LYS A 44 -16.04 0.64 -35.44
N SER A 45 -17.13 0.37 -34.72
CA SER A 45 -18.47 0.92 -34.98
C SER A 45 -18.47 2.44 -34.90
N LEU A 46 -17.96 3.02 -33.80
CA LEU A 46 -17.89 4.47 -33.61
C LEU A 46 -17.04 5.17 -34.69
N LYS A 47 -15.94 4.53 -35.12
CA LYS A 47 -15.14 5.00 -36.26
C LYS A 47 -15.92 4.98 -37.57
N ALA A 48 -16.66 3.91 -37.85
CA ALA A 48 -17.44 3.77 -39.08
C ALA A 48 -18.60 4.78 -39.13
N LYS A 49 -19.19 5.12 -37.97
CA LYS A 49 -20.22 6.16 -37.84
C LYS A 49 -19.66 7.60 -37.95
N GLY A 50 -18.34 7.77 -38.06
CA GLY A 50 -17.72 9.10 -38.12
C GLY A 50 -17.81 9.89 -36.81
N ILE A 51 -18.05 9.23 -35.67
CA ILE A 51 -18.24 9.90 -34.39
C ILE A 51 -16.89 10.40 -33.86
N CYS A 52 -16.83 11.70 -33.55
CA CYS A 52 -15.66 12.31 -32.93
C CYS A 52 -15.49 11.91 -31.46
N ASN A 53 -14.24 11.79 -31.02
CA ASN A 53 -13.90 11.64 -29.60
C ASN A 53 -13.84 13.03 -28.92
N ALA A 54 -13.51 13.07 -27.63
CA ALA A 54 -13.38 14.33 -26.86
C ALA A 54 -12.32 15.33 -27.37
N HIS A 55 -11.56 14.99 -28.40
CA HIS A 55 -10.60 15.88 -29.08
C HIS A 55 -11.05 16.23 -30.50
N ASP A 56 -12.34 16.08 -30.81
CA ASP A 56 -12.95 16.37 -32.12
C ASP A 56 -12.31 15.59 -33.27
N ARG A 57 -11.83 14.37 -32.99
CA ARG A 57 -11.21 13.48 -33.98
C ARG A 57 -11.85 12.10 -33.97
N VAL A 58 -11.96 11.46 -35.12
CA VAL A 58 -12.47 10.08 -35.26
C VAL A 58 -11.38 9.06 -34.89
N ALA A 59 -10.95 9.07 -33.63
CA ALA A 59 -9.84 8.27 -33.12
C ALA A 59 -10.24 7.41 -31.91
N TRP A 60 -11.12 6.44 -32.13
CA TRP A 60 -11.51 5.44 -31.13
C TRP A 60 -10.60 4.20 -31.13
N THR A 61 -10.14 3.80 -29.95
CA THR A 61 -9.35 2.59 -29.73
C THR A 61 -10.01 1.71 -28.67
N HIS A 62 -9.70 0.41 -28.67
CA HIS A 62 -10.19 -0.48 -27.61
C HIS A 62 -9.76 -0.01 -26.20
N VAL A 63 -8.62 0.67 -26.10
CA VAL A 63 -8.10 1.26 -24.85
C VAL A 63 -8.96 2.44 -24.39
N SER A 64 -9.32 3.35 -25.30
CA SER A 64 -10.18 4.48 -24.94
C SER A 64 -11.58 4.03 -24.51
N ILE A 65 -12.15 3.00 -25.16
CA ILE A 65 -13.41 2.40 -24.73
C ILE A 65 -13.25 1.77 -23.34
N GLY A 66 -12.16 1.04 -23.11
CA GLY A 66 -11.83 0.49 -21.79
C GLY A 66 -11.76 1.55 -20.69
N LYS A 67 -11.12 2.69 -20.95
CA LYS A 67 -11.05 3.81 -19.99
C LYS A 67 -12.42 4.42 -19.68
N ILE A 68 -13.31 4.53 -20.67
CA ILE A 68 -14.68 5.03 -20.46
C ILE A 68 -15.45 4.05 -19.56
N LEU A 69 -15.42 2.77 -19.89
CA LEU A 69 -16.09 1.72 -19.12
C LEU A 69 -15.50 1.53 -17.71
N GLU A 70 -14.34 2.10 -17.36
CA GLU A 70 -13.71 2.04 -16.02
C GLU A 70 -13.95 3.31 -15.19
N ASN A 71 -14.44 4.38 -15.82
CA ASN A 71 -14.44 5.69 -15.19
C ASN A 71 -15.60 5.84 -14.20
N HIS A 72 -15.26 5.92 -12.92
CA HIS A 72 -16.24 6.03 -11.83
C HIS A 72 -16.93 7.39 -11.78
N ASN A 73 -16.40 8.42 -12.46
CA ASN A 73 -17.06 9.73 -12.54
C ASN A 73 -18.44 9.67 -13.23
N TYR A 74 -18.75 8.60 -13.96
CA TYR A 74 -20.08 8.40 -14.56
C TYR A 74 -21.16 7.99 -13.55
N LEU A 75 -20.78 7.51 -12.36
CA LEU A 75 -21.71 7.20 -11.26
C LEU A 75 -22.20 8.45 -10.52
N GLY A 76 -21.71 9.62 -10.89
CA GLY A 76 -21.95 10.87 -10.18
C GLY A 76 -20.95 11.08 -9.04
N THR A 77 -20.48 12.32 -8.89
CA THR A 77 -19.68 12.79 -7.77
C THR A 77 -20.14 14.20 -7.36
N GLU A 78 -19.49 14.82 -6.38
CA GLU A 78 -19.73 16.23 -6.04
C GLU A 78 -19.59 17.17 -7.25
N TYR A 79 -18.71 16.83 -8.20
CA TYR A 79 -18.39 17.68 -9.36
C TYR A 79 -19.00 17.17 -10.67
N TYR A 80 -19.19 15.86 -10.81
CA TYR A 80 -19.68 15.24 -12.04
C TYR A 80 -21.14 14.82 -11.86
N PRO A 81 -22.09 15.36 -12.65
CA PRO A 81 -23.44 14.84 -12.70
C PRO A 81 -23.45 13.34 -13.06
N GLN A 82 -24.39 12.57 -12.53
CA GLN A 82 -24.51 11.15 -12.88
C GLN A 82 -24.91 11.00 -14.36
N LEU A 83 -24.23 10.09 -15.07
CA LEU A 83 -24.54 9.70 -16.45
C LEU A 83 -24.95 8.24 -16.59
N ILE A 84 -24.45 7.36 -15.72
CA ILE A 84 -24.68 5.92 -15.78
C ILE A 84 -25.20 5.43 -14.44
N ASP A 85 -26.22 4.58 -14.50
CA ASP A 85 -26.78 3.92 -13.32
C ASP A 85 -25.77 2.94 -12.71
N ARG A 86 -25.77 2.89 -11.37
CA ARG A 86 -24.88 1.99 -10.62
C ARG A 86 -25.07 0.54 -11.03
N GLU A 87 -26.32 0.12 -11.26
CA GLU A 87 -26.61 -1.25 -11.69
C GLU A 87 -25.98 -1.59 -13.05
N LEU A 88 -26.11 -0.69 -14.05
CA LEU A 88 -25.50 -0.87 -15.36
C LEU A 88 -23.97 -0.88 -15.28
N PHE A 89 -23.40 0.04 -14.49
CA PHE A 89 -21.97 0.10 -14.26
C PHE A 89 -21.44 -1.20 -13.62
N ASP A 90 -22.13 -1.72 -12.62
CA ASP A 90 -21.74 -2.94 -11.92
C ASP A 90 -21.85 -4.18 -12.81
N ARG A 91 -22.88 -4.29 -13.65
CA ARG A 91 -22.99 -5.36 -14.66
C ARG A 91 -21.84 -5.31 -15.64
N VAL A 92 -21.51 -4.11 -16.13
CA VAL A 92 -20.35 -3.89 -16.99
C VAL A 92 -19.05 -4.30 -16.30
N GLN A 93 -18.80 -3.90 -15.04
CA GLN A 93 -17.60 -4.32 -14.31
C GLN A 93 -17.53 -5.84 -14.14
N LYS A 94 -18.63 -6.48 -13.74
CA LYS A 94 -18.72 -7.95 -13.61
C LYS A 94 -18.40 -8.65 -14.93
N ARG A 95 -18.94 -8.16 -16.04
CA ARG A 95 -18.65 -8.69 -17.37
C ARG A 95 -17.19 -8.51 -17.77
N ARG A 96 -16.61 -7.34 -17.50
CA ARG A 96 -15.17 -7.09 -17.75
C ARG A 96 -14.31 -8.07 -16.99
N GLU A 97 -14.66 -8.32 -15.74
CA GLU A 97 -14.01 -9.27 -14.87
C GLU A 97 -14.17 -10.71 -15.39
N GLN A 98 -15.37 -11.09 -15.81
CA GLN A 98 -15.61 -12.40 -16.44
C GLN A 98 -14.81 -12.58 -17.72
N ILE A 99 -14.79 -11.60 -18.63
CA ILE A 99 -13.99 -11.63 -19.86
C ILE A 99 -12.49 -11.68 -19.55
N ARG A 100 -12.05 -11.02 -18.47
CA ARG A 100 -10.67 -11.12 -17.98
C ARG A 100 -10.39 -12.58 -17.60
N ILE A 101 -11.24 -13.20 -16.78
CA ILE A 101 -11.17 -14.61 -16.37
C ILE A 101 -11.16 -15.55 -17.58
N ASP A 102 -12.20 -15.50 -18.43
CA ASP A 102 -12.42 -16.41 -19.56
C ASP A 102 -11.30 -16.38 -20.60
N LYS A 103 -10.73 -15.20 -20.88
CA LYS A 103 -9.62 -15.06 -21.86
C LYS A 103 -8.26 -15.47 -21.30
N GLY A 104 -8.22 -16.17 -20.17
CA GLY A 104 -6.97 -16.58 -19.51
C GLY A 104 -6.11 -15.39 -19.07
N ARG A 105 -6.72 -14.20 -18.95
CA ARG A 105 -6.06 -13.01 -18.39
C ARG A 105 -6.35 -12.88 -16.89
N GLY A 106 -7.41 -13.52 -16.42
CA GLY A 106 -7.83 -13.65 -15.02
C GLY A 106 -7.55 -15.02 -14.40
N SER A 107 -7.41 -16.09 -15.19
CA SER A 107 -6.74 -17.33 -14.77
C SER A 107 -5.46 -17.57 -15.59
N HIS A 108 -4.33 -17.65 -14.89
CA HIS A 108 -3.29 -18.63 -15.14
C HIS A 108 -2.81 -18.98 -16.57
N ARG A 109 -1.69 -18.37 -17.00
CA ARG A 109 -0.72 -19.14 -17.81
C ARG A 109 -0.26 -20.31 -16.92
N PRO A 110 -0.07 -21.54 -17.44
CA PRO A 110 0.62 -22.59 -16.67
C PRO A 110 1.96 -22.03 -16.17
N GLY A 111 2.14 -21.94 -14.84
CA GLY A 111 3.28 -21.28 -14.17
C GLY A 111 3.11 -19.78 -13.81
N ARG A 112 1.89 -19.29 -13.59
CA ARG A 112 1.58 -17.92 -13.13
C ARG A 112 1.29 -17.86 -11.60
N ASP A 113 1.14 -18.99 -10.90
CA ASP A 113 0.56 -19.09 -9.54
C ASP A 113 1.73 -18.95 -8.62
N GLU A 114 2.83 -19.61 -8.96
CA GLU A 114 4.16 -19.38 -8.40
C GLU A 114 4.67 -17.95 -8.67
N ARG A 115 4.39 -17.36 -9.84
CA ARG A 115 4.68 -15.92 -10.11
C ARG A 115 3.92 -14.95 -9.23
N ILE A 116 2.69 -15.28 -8.86
CA ILE A 116 1.80 -14.42 -8.05
C ILE A 116 2.02 -14.70 -6.57
N LEU A 117 2.28 -15.95 -6.20
CA LEU A 117 2.42 -16.42 -4.82
C LEU A 117 3.50 -15.63 -4.09
N PHE A 118 4.68 -15.52 -4.70
CA PHE A 118 5.80 -14.77 -4.12
C PHE A 118 6.00 -13.38 -4.76
N GLY A 119 5.12 -12.99 -5.68
CA GLY A 119 5.21 -11.75 -6.44
C GLY A 119 5.10 -10.53 -5.53
N GLY A 120 6.15 -9.69 -5.50
CA GLY A 120 6.20 -8.50 -4.64
C GLY A 120 6.59 -8.78 -3.19
N VAL A 121 6.59 -10.05 -2.76
CA VAL A 121 7.00 -10.48 -1.42
C VAL A 121 8.51 -10.69 -1.33
N ILE A 122 9.13 -11.16 -2.43
CA ILE A 122 10.57 -11.39 -2.47
C ILE A 122 11.31 -10.09 -2.78
N THR A 123 12.29 -9.76 -1.93
CA THR A 123 13.14 -8.58 -2.03
C THR A 123 14.62 -8.96 -1.97
N CYS A 124 15.45 -8.13 -2.60
CA CYS A 124 16.89 -8.31 -2.61
C CYS A 124 17.50 -7.81 -1.29
N GLY A 125 18.31 -8.65 -0.64
CA GLY A 125 19.02 -8.30 0.59
C GLY A 125 20.16 -7.30 0.41
N GLU A 126 20.63 -7.08 -0.83
CA GLU A 126 21.74 -6.16 -1.13
C GLU A 126 21.26 -4.74 -1.43
N CYS A 127 20.21 -4.59 -2.25
CA CYS A 127 19.71 -3.27 -2.67
C CYS A 127 18.30 -2.94 -2.20
N GLY A 128 17.60 -3.88 -1.53
CA GLY A 128 16.24 -3.70 -1.01
C GLY A 128 15.12 -3.77 -2.06
N GLU A 129 15.46 -3.78 -3.36
CA GLU A 129 14.48 -3.77 -4.44
C GLU A 129 13.77 -5.12 -4.60
N VAL A 130 12.56 -5.11 -5.18
CA VAL A 130 11.76 -6.32 -5.40
C VAL A 130 12.45 -7.25 -6.41
N CYS A 131 12.38 -8.56 -6.17
CA CYS A 131 12.81 -9.58 -7.12
C CYS A 131 11.74 -9.85 -8.19
N SER A 132 12.18 -10.01 -9.44
CA SER A 132 11.34 -10.43 -10.57
C SER A 132 11.47 -11.93 -10.83
N HIS A 133 10.37 -12.55 -11.21
CA HIS A 133 10.36 -13.95 -11.63
C HIS A 133 10.79 -14.08 -13.10
N ILE A 134 11.90 -14.78 -13.32
CA ILE A 134 12.52 -15.00 -14.63
C ILE A 134 12.23 -16.44 -15.06
N GLN A 135 11.70 -16.57 -16.27
CA GLN A 135 11.47 -17.88 -16.88
C GLN A 135 12.73 -18.35 -17.63
N PRO A 136 13.06 -19.65 -17.56
CA PRO A 136 14.19 -20.19 -18.30
C PRO A 136 13.94 -20.05 -19.80
N ARG A 137 15.01 -19.84 -20.57
CA ARG A 137 14.90 -19.81 -22.04
C ARG A 137 14.56 -21.20 -22.56
N SER A 138 13.97 -21.31 -23.76
CA SER A 138 13.56 -22.60 -24.35
C SER A 138 14.66 -23.69 -24.31
N ARG A 139 15.90 -23.31 -24.62
CA ARG A 139 17.06 -24.23 -24.57
C ARG A 139 17.40 -24.70 -23.14
N GLU A 140 17.26 -23.83 -22.16
CA GLU A 140 17.50 -24.11 -20.76
C GLU A 140 16.38 -24.97 -20.17
N LYS A 141 15.13 -24.67 -20.54
CA LYS A 141 13.96 -25.49 -20.19
C LYS A 141 14.08 -26.94 -20.68
N LYS A 142 14.59 -27.14 -21.91
CA LYS A 142 14.88 -28.49 -22.45
C LYS A 142 15.96 -29.25 -21.67
N ARG A 143 16.79 -28.57 -20.89
CA ARG A 143 17.84 -29.15 -20.03
C ARG A 143 17.39 -29.30 -18.57
N GLY A 144 16.10 -29.10 -18.29
CA GLY A 144 15.55 -29.16 -16.94
C GLY A 144 15.70 -27.86 -16.14
N GLY A 145 16.06 -26.73 -16.76
CA GLY A 145 16.16 -25.48 -16.02
C GLY A 145 14.81 -25.01 -15.48
N ALA A 146 14.80 -24.64 -14.20
CA ALA A 146 13.65 -24.13 -13.47
C ALA A 146 13.51 -22.60 -13.56
N ALA A 147 12.34 -22.08 -13.20
CA ALA A 147 12.13 -20.65 -13.07
C ALA A 147 12.78 -20.11 -11.79
N LYS A 148 13.25 -18.86 -11.84
CA LYS A 148 14.11 -18.28 -10.79
C LYS A 148 13.73 -16.85 -10.48
N TRP A 149 13.87 -16.46 -9.23
CA TRP A 149 13.72 -15.08 -8.75
C TRP A 149 15.08 -14.38 -8.75
N LYS A 150 15.11 -13.17 -9.30
CA LYS A 150 16.31 -12.34 -9.38
C LYS A 150 15.97 -10.89 -9.10
N CYS A 151 16.89 -10.14 -8.49
CA CYS A 151 16.72 -8.71 -8.25
C CYS A 151 16.33 -7.96 -9.56
N LYS A 152 15.28 -7.13 -9.52
CA LYS A 152 14.89 -6.27 -10.65
C LYS A 152 16.02 -5.35 -11.11
N ASN A 153 16.77 -4.84 -10.14
CA ASN A 153 17.90 -3.94 -10.38
C ASN A 153 19.21 -4.68 -10.68
N TYR A 154 19.16 -6.00 -10.96
CA TYR A 154 20.36 -6.76 -11.34
C TYR A 154 20.98 -6.19 -12.61
N ILE A 155 20.18 -5.89 -13.62
CA ILE A 155 20.60 -5.15 -14.83
C ILE A 155 19.82 -3.85 -14.88
N TYR A 156 20.52 -2.73 -14.80
CA TYR A 156 19.96 -1.40 -15.01
C TYR A 156 20.76 -0.69 -16.08
N GLN A 157 20.09 -0.11 -17.08
CA GLN A 157 20.73 0.55 -18.23
C GLN A 157 21.84 -0.30 -18.88
N ASN A 158 21.61 -1.60 -19.06
CA ASN A 158 22.57 -2.57 -19.61
C ASN A 158 23.87 -2.79 -18.78
N HIS A 159 23.92 -2.36 -17.52
CA HIS A 159 25.02 -2.64 -16.60
C HIS A 159 24.56 -3.50 -15.42
N VAL A 160 25.44 -4.34 -14.89
CA VAL A 160 25.16 -5.12 -13.68
C VAL A 160 25.21 -4.18 -12.48
N SER A 161 24.05 -3.82 -11.93
CA SER A 161 23.93 -2.84 -10.84
C SER A 161 23.68 -3.48 -9.47
N CYS A 162 23.29 -4.75 -9.42
CA CYS A 162 23.10 -5.48 -8.18
C CYS A 162 23.52 -6.94 -8.36
N THR A 163 24.29 -7.49 -7.44
CA THR A 163 24.71 -8.90 -7.41
C THR A 163 23.92 -9.72 -6.39
N GLY A 164 22.65 -9.34 -6.18
CA GLY A 164 21.73 -10.01 -5.26
C GLY A 164 21.53 -11.49 -5.54
N GLY A 165 21.11 -12.23 -4.53
CA GLY A 165 20.94 -13.69 -4.61
C GLY A 165 19.88 -14.15 -5.61
N LEU A 166 19.99 -15.43 -5.99
CA LEU A 166 19.02 -16.13 -6.84
C LEU A 166 18.37 -17.26 -6.04
N ILE A 167 17.08 -17.48 -6.27
CA ILE A 167 16.30 -18.53 -5.60
C ILE A 167 15.21 -19.08 -6.54
N THR A 168 14.93 -20.38 -6.52
CA THR A 168 13.84 -21.03 -7.30
C THR A 168 12.54 -21.05 -6.51
N ASP A 169 11.42 -21.39 -7.16
CA ASP A 169 10.12 -21.52 -6.49
C ASP A 169 10.14 -22.61 -5.40
N GLU A 170 10.76 -23.77 -5.68
CA GLU A 170 10.90 -24.88 -4.74
C GLU A 170 11.74 -24.48 -3.51
N GLN A 171 12.82 -23.72 -3.74
CA GLN A 171 13.66 -23.21 -2.65
C GLN A 171 12.90 -22.19 -1.80
N VAL A 172 12.12 -21.29 -2.40
CA VAL A 172 11.29 -20.33 -1.63
C VAL A 172 10.26 -21.09 -0.78
N LYS A 173 9.59 -22.09 -1.35
CA LYS A 173 8.64 -22.95 -0.61
C LYS A 173 9.33 -23.64 0.58
N ALA A 174 10.48 -24.26 0.37
CA ALA A 174 11.25 -24.92 1.43
C ALA A 174 11.70 -23.96 2.54
N VAL A 175 12.15 -22.75 2.17
CA VAL A 175 12.51 -21.68 3.11
C VAL A 175 11.30 -21.28 3.97
N CYS A 176 10.12 -21.16 3.38
CA CYS A 176 8.89 -20.83 4.12
C CYS A 176 8.52 -21.92 5.12
N VAL A 177 8.55 -23.18 4.69
CA VAL A 177 8.27 -24.35 5.57
C VAL A 177 9.24 -24.37 6.75
N SER A 178 10.54 -24.24 6.49
CA SER A 178 11.56 -24.22 7.55
C SER A 178 11.36 -23.04 8.52
N ALA A 179 11.07 -21.85 8.01
CA ALA A 179 10.85 -20.68 8.85
C ALA A 179 9.60 -20.83 9.72
N ILE A 180 8.50 -21.34 9.18
CA ILE A 180 7.26 -21.56 9.95
C ILE A 180 7.47 -22.65 11.00
N ASN A 181 8.12 -23.77 10.66
CA ASN A 181 8.41 -24.83 11.62
C ASN A 181 9.30 -24.36 12.75
N GLN A 182 10.31 -23.52 12.48
CA GLN A 182 11.12 -22.88 13.53
C GLN A 182 10.29 -21.97 14.45
N MET A 183 9.24 -21.31 13.93
CA MET A 183 8.32 -20.51 14.74
C MET A 183 7.38 -21.38 15.59
N ILE A 184 6.99 -22.56 15.09
CA ILE A 184 6.19 -23.55 15.83
C ILE A 184 7.02 -24.16 16.97
N GLN A 185 8.26 -24.56 16.69
CA GLN A 185 9.18 -25.19 17.64
C GLN A 185 9.64 -24.22 18.75
N ASP A 186 9.94 -22.97 18.40
CA ASP A 186 10.46 -21.98 19.34
C ASP A 186 9.55 -20.74 19.42
N LYS A 187 8.52 -20.86 20.27
CA LYS A 187 7.57 -19.77 20.55
C LYS A 187 8.23 -18.51 21.15
N THR A 188 9.48 -18.60 21.63
CA THR A 188 10.22 -17.44 22.17
C THR A 188 10.72 -16.48 21.08
N ARG A 189 10.78 -16.93 19.82
CA ARG A 189 11.15 -16.11 18.64
C ARG A 189 10.00 -15.28 18.08
N MET A 190 8.81 -15.47 18.64
CA MET A 190 7.59 -14.84 18.22
C MET A 190 7.55 -13.32 18.45
N PRO A 191 7.88 -12.78 19.63
CA PRO A 191 7.91 -11.32 19.82
C PRO A 191 8.90 -10.69 18.84
N PRO A 192 8.51 -9.63 18.11
CA PRO A 192 9.46 -8.91 17.27
C PRO A 192 10.54 -8.24 18.13
N PRO A 193 11.72 -7.96 17.55
CA PRO A 193 12.76 -7.23 18.26
C PRO A 193 12.20 -5.92 18.80
N VAL A 194 12.46 -5.64 20.09
CA VAL A 194 11.96 -4.47 20.82
C VAL A 194 12.08 -3.23 19.95
N THR A 195 10.94 -2.71 19.48
CA THR A 195 10.89 -1.48 18.69
C THR A 195 11.44 -0.34 19.54
N ALA A 196 12.32 0.49 18.96
CA ALA A 196 12.89 1.66 19.63
C ALA A 196 11.80 2.44 20.37
N LYS A 197 12.05 2.80 21.64
CA LYS A 197 11.12 3.57 22.49
C LYS A 197 10.53 4.73 21.67
N GLU A 198 9.20 4.87 21.70
CA GLU A 198 8.48 5.91 21.00
C GLU A 198 9.14 7.29 21.22
N THR A 199 9.70 7.86 20.16
CA THR A 199 10.31 9.18 20.22
C THR A 199 9.24 10.24 20.00
N VAL A 200 8.98 11.03 21.04
CA VAL A 200 8.11 12.21 20.94
C VAL A 200 8.77 13.32 20.12
N SER A 201 7.96 13.92 19.25
CA SER A 201 8.32 15.12 18.47
C SER A 201 8.77 16.28 19.37
N MET A 202 9.63 17.16 18.84
CA MET A 202 10.07 18.37 19.54
C MET A 202 8.90 19.29 19.86
N GLU A 203 7.91 19.37 18.99
CA GLU A 203 6.68 20.14 19.15
C GLU A 203 5.84 19.61 20.31
N TYR A 204 5.72 18.28 20.43
CA TYR A 204 5.07 17.64 21.58
C TYR A 204 5.73 18.05 22.90
N ARG A 205 7.07 18.04 22.96
CA ARG A 205 7.82 18.43 24.16
C ARG A 205 7.67 19.92 24.51
N LYS A 206 7.50 20.78 23.50
CA LYS A 206 7.23 22.22 23.71
C LYS A 206 5.83 22.43 24.31
N ILE A 207 4.82 21.74 23.79
CA ILE A 207 3.43 21.81 24.29
C ILE A 207 3.35 21.24 25.71
N GLU A 208 4.04 20.14 25.99
CA GLU A 208 4.10 19.52 27.33
C GLU A 208 4.67 20.48 28.38
N ARG A 209 5.78 21.17 28.07
CA ARG A 209 6.34 22.22 28.94
C ARG A 209 5.37 23.37 29.20
N ARG A 210 4.66 23.83 28.17
CA ARG A 210 3.66 24.91 28.30
C ARG A 210 2.50 24.50 29.22
N LEU A 211 2.05 23.25 29.12
CA LEU A 211 1.03 22.69 30.02
C LEU A 211 1.47 22.63 31.48
N GLU A 212 2.72 22.23 31.73
CA GLU A 212 3.28 22.19 33.09
C GLU A 212 3.35 23.58 33.71
N LEU A 213 3.81 24.58 32.95
CA LEU A 213 3.85 25.98 33.37
C LEU A 213 2.45 26.55 33.64
N ALA A 214 1.47 26.24 32.80
CA ALA A 214 0.09 26.69 33.00
C ALA A 214 -0.55 26.05 34.26
N LYS A 215 -0.26 24.77 34.52
CA LYS A 215 -0.74 24.06 35.73
C LYS A 215 -0.06 24.53 37.01
N SER A 216 1.23 24.87 36.97
CA SER A 216 1.95 25.39 38.14
C SER A 216 1.52 26.83 38.49
N GLY A 217 1.22 27.65 37.49
CA GLY A 217 0.66 29.00 37.69
C GLY A 217 -0.72 29.00 38.38
N GLN A 218 -1.59 28.01 38.10
CA GLN A 218 -2.87 27.88 38.80
C GLN A 218 -2.72 27.50 40.27
N LYS A 219 -1.74 26.66 40.62
CA LYS A 219 -1.47 26.30 42.02
C LYS A 219 -0.99 27.48 42.86
N GLN A 220 -0.24 28.41 42.26
CA GLN A 220 0.24 29.62 42.95
C GLN A 220 -0.89 30.62 43.16
N ASN A 221 -1.78 30.82 42.18
CA ASN A 221 -2.93 31.73 42.32
C ASN A 221 -3.99 31.24 43.31
N ALA A 222 -4.14 29.93 43.51
CA ALA A 222 -5.02 29.36 44.53
C ALA A 222 -4.51 29.56 45.97
N ALA A 223 -3.20 29.72 46.16
CA ALA A 223 -2.58 29.91 47.48
C ALA A 223 -2.63 31.37 47.96
N THR A 224 -2.61 32.35 47.05
CA THR A 224 -2.56 33.79 47.38
C THR A 224 -3.94 34.44 47.58
N GLY A 225 -5.03 33.68 47.46
CA GLY A 225 -6.42 34.17 47.51
C GLY A 225 -7.02 34.41 48.90
N LYS A 226 -6.26 34.24 49.99
CA LYS A 226 -6.70 34.57 51.36
C LYS A 226 -5.72 35.55 51.99
N THR A 227 -6.00 36.85 51.88
CA THR A 227 -5.90 37.89 52.93
C THR A 227 -6.14 39.24 52.24
N ARG A 228 -7.31 39.85 52.48
CA ARG A 228 -7.54 41.28 52.23
C ARG A 228 -8.39 41.80 53.38
N GLN A 229 -7.70 42.34 54.39
CA GLN A 229 -8.22 43.38 55.26
C GLN A 229 -7.26 44.58 55.16
N GLU A 230 -7.85 45.76 55.30
CA GLU A 230 -7.40 47.10 54.91
C GLU A 230 -6.18 47.62 55.67
N SER A 231 -5.35 48.46 55.03
CA SER A 231 -4.91 49.79 55.52
C SER A 231 -3.82 50.41 54.64
N ASP A 232 -4.13 51.60 54.12
CA ASP A 232 -3.36 52.86 54.02
C ASP A 232 -1.94 52.98 53.39
N ASP A 233 -1.90 53.89 52.40
CA ASP A 233 -0.91 54.96 52.15
C ASP A 233 0.45 54.76 51.44
N ILE A 234 0.65 55.65 50.44
CA ILE A 234 1.88 56.24 49.84
C ILE A 234 2.61 55.50 48.68
N GLU A 235 2.22 55.93 47.46
CA GLU A 235 3.03 56.52 46.38
C GLU A 235 4.53 56.13 46.19
N HIS A 236 4.85 55.38 45.12
CA HIS A 236 5.67 55.82 43.96
C HIS A 236 6.24 54.63 43.16
N ASN A 237 5.75 54.51 41.93
CA ASN A 237 6.47 54.26 40.67
C ASN A 237 7.59 53.20 40.62
N HIS A 238 7.32 52.06 39.97
CA HIS A 238 8.24 51.46 38.97
C HIS A 238 7.54 50.35 38.16
N ILE A 239 7.37 50.60 36.86
CA ILE A 239 7.27 49.66 35.73
C ILE A 239 6.51 48.34 36.01
N ARG A 240 5.20 48.36 35.81
CA ARG A 240 4.45 47.12 35.52
C ARG A 240 4.52 46.84 34.02
N VAL A 241 5.48 46.01 33.61
CA VAL A 241 5.33 45.23 32.37
C VAL A 241 4.19 44.26 32.62
N ASN A 242 2.98 44.69 32.25
CA ASN A 242 1.82 43.82 32.17
C ASN A 242 2.00 42.86 31.00
N THR A 243 2.55 41.68 31.30
CA THR A 243 2.23 40.45 30.56
C THR A 243 1.92 39.35 31.55
N ARG A 244 0.94 39.62 32.43
CA ARG A 244 0.15 38.54 33.05
C ARG A 244 -0.78 38.01 31.96
N GLN A 245 -0.31 37.04 31.18
CA GLN A 245 -1.24 36.13 30.52
C GLN A 245 -1.92 35.35 31.64
N GLU A 246 -3.11 35.80 32.01
CA GLU A 246 -4.01 35.01 32.85
C GLU A 246 -4.25 33.70 32.12
N ASN A 247 -3.60 32.61 32.59
CA ASN A 247 -3.77 31.28 32.00
C ASN A 247 -5.21 30.83 32.22
N ASN A 248 -6.08 31.18 31.28
CA ASN A 248 -7.48 30.85 31.27
C ASN A 248 -7.61 29.31 31.22
N PRO A 249 -8.49 28.66 32.00
CA PRO A 249 -8.78 27.23 31.83
C PRO A 249 -9.10 26.83 30.37
N ALA A 250 -9.64 27.76 29.56
CA ALA A 250 -9.81 27.58 28.12
C ALA A 250 -8.47 27.34 27.36
N ASP A 251 -7.37 27.98 27.78
CA ASP A 251 -6.04 27.80 27.18
C ASP A 251 -5.42 26.45 27.55
N ILE A 252 -5.66 25.96 28.78
CA ILE A 252 -5.19 24.63 29.21
C ILE A 252 -5.89 23.54 28.40
N MET A 253 -7.21 23.66 28.22
CA MET A 253 -7.96 22.71 27.39
C MET A 253 -7.46 22.73 25.95
N THR A 254 -7.23 23.91 25.37
CA THR A 254 -6.63 24.06 24.04
C THR A 254 -5.27 23.35 23.95
N LEU A 255 -4.37 23.57 24.91
CA LEU A 255 -3.07 22.92 24.94
C LEU A 255 -3.16 21.39 25.13
N ILE A 256 -4.18 20.88 25.84
CA ILE A 256 -4.43 19.43 25.95
C ILE A 256 -4.86 18.85 24.59
N TYR A 257 -5.75 19.55 23.87
CA TYR A 257 -6.18 19.15 22.54
C TYR A 257 -5.02 19.21 21.53
N GLU A 258 -4.22 20.28 21.53
CA GLU A 258 -3.02 20.40 20.70
C GLU A 258 -2.01 19.27 20.99
N ARG A 259 -1.79 18.95 22.27
CA ARG A 259 -0.93 17.83 22.69
C ARG A 259 -1.45 16.49 22.16
N ALA A 260 -2.76 16.26 22.24
CA ALA A 260 -3.38 15.04 21.73
C ALA A 260 -3.27 14.97 20.19
N GLN A 261 -3.53 16.08 19.49
CA GLN A 261 -3.41 16.17 18.04
C GLN A 261 -1.99 15.88 17.55
N GLU A 262 -0.97 16.49 18.17
CA GLU A 262 0.43 16.25 17.81
C GLU A 262 0.89 14.83 18.13
N ARG A 263 0.34 14.19 19.18
CA ARG A 263 0.51 12.75 19.40
C ARG A 263 -0.12 11.93 18.28
N TYR A 264 -1.40 12.12 17.97
CA TYR A 264 -2.07 11.36 16.91
C TYR A 264 -1.42 11.56 15.54
N ARG A 265 -0.86 12.75 15.27
CA ARG A 265 -0.14 13.05 14.03
C ARG A 265 1.15 12.24 13.88
N THR A 266 1.81 11.91 14.99
CA THR A 266 3.14 11.26 15.01
C THR A 266 3.08 9.78 15.39
N LEU A 267 1.98 9.34 16.00
CA LEU A 267 1.74 7.94 16.32
C LEU A 267 1.55 7.13 15.03
N LYS A 268 2.46 6.18 14.81
CA LYS A 268 2.20 5.07 13.89
C LYS A 268 1.31 4.08 14.63
N ILE A 269 0.24 3.59 14.00
CA ILE A 269 -0.56 2.49 14.54
C ILE A 269 0.39 1.32 14.78
N ASN A 270 0.67 1.02 16.05
CA ASN A 270 1.48 -0.13 16.44
C ASN A 270 0.54 -1.30 16.74
N ASP A 271 0.20 -2.05 15.69
CA ASP A 271 -0.64 -3.24 15.77
C ASP A 271 0.16 -4.52 16.04
N THR A 272 1.41 -4.39 16.48
CA THR A 272 2.34 -5.51 16.75
C THR A 272 1.77 -6.53 17.72
N ASP A 273 1.14 -6.08 18.82
CA ASP A 273 0.58 -6.97 19.84
C ASP A 273 -0.62 -7.75 19.28
N TYR A 274 -1.50 -7.06 18.54
CA TYR A 274 -2.63 -7.69 17.86
C TYR A 274 -2.16 -8.72 16.83
N ARG A 275 -1.16 -8.37 16.02
CA ARG A 275 -0.55 -9.24 15.02
C ARG A 275 0.14 -10.46 15.64
N THR A 276 0.79 -10.27 16.80
CA THR A 276 1.44 -11.35 17.53
C THR A 276 0.41 -12.33 18.09
N ARG A 277 -0.68 -11.85 18.69
CA ARG A 277 -1.78 -12.73 19.16
C ARG A 277 -2.44 -13.49 18.01
N LYS A 278 -2.73 -12.81 16.91
CA LYS A 278 -3.29 -13.44 15.70
C LYS A 278 -2.35 -14.52 15.15
N MET A 279 -1.04 -14.29 15.18
CA MET A 279 -0.06 -15.30 14.79
C MET A 279 0.00 -16.48 15.77
N GLN A 280 -0.15 -16.24 17.07
CA GLN A 280 -0.28 -17.30 18.08
C GLN A 280 -1.50 -18.17 17.82
N GLU A 281 -2.67 -17.57 17.62
CA GLU A 281 -3.90 -18.29 17.34
C GLU A 281 -3.76 -19.19 16.11
N VAL A 282 -3.17 -18.67 15.03
CA VAL A 282 -2.95 -19.43 13.79
C VAL A 282 -1.99 -20.61 13.99
N LEU A 283 -1.03 -20.50 14.91
CA LEU A 283 0.02 -21.51 15.15
C LEU A 283 -0.25 -22.45 16.34
N SER A 284 -1.20 -22.15 17.23
CA SER A 284 -1.36 -22.84 18.52
C SER A 284 -1.84 -24.29 18.40
N ASP A 285 -2.57 -24.62 17.33
CA ASP A 285 -3.19 -25.95 17.13
C ASP A 285 -2.54 -26.75 15.99
N ARG A 286 -1.34 -26.34 15.53
CA ARG A 286 -0.71 -26.93 14.34
C ARG A 286 0.58 -27.68 14.67
N ASN A 287 0.71 -28.85 14.04
CA ASN A 287 1.96 -29.61 13.98
C ASN A 287 2.90 -29.04 12.91
N GLU A 288 4.14 -29.50 12.91
CA GLU A 288 5.13 -29.14 11.89
C GLU A 288 4.60 -29.41 10.47
N LEU A 289 4.88 -28.48 9.57
CA LEU A 289 4.53 -28.58 8.17
C LEU A 289 5.51 -29.53 7.47
N THR A 290 4.97 -30.56 6.81
CA THR A 290 5.73 -31.45 5.92
C THR A 290 5.83 -30.90 4.50
N GLU A 291 4.87 -30.05 4.11
CA GLU A 291 4.77 -29.43 2.80
C GLU A 291 4.39 -27.95 2.89
N PHE A 292 4.51 -27.23 1.77
CA PHE A 292 4.21 -25.82 1.72
C PHE A 292 2.70 -25.56 1.75
N ASP A 293 2.22 -24.93 2.82
CA ASP A 293 0.84 -24.46 2.96
C ASP A 293 0.72 -22.99 2.50
N GLU A 294 0.08 -22.79 1.34
CA GLU A 294 -0.13 -21.46 0.75
C GLU A 294 -1.02 -20.55 1.62
N GLU A 295 -2.06 -21.08 2.24
CA GLU A 295 -2.98 -20.28 3.04
C GLU A 295 -2.27 -19.75 4.30
N LEU A 296 -1.47 -20.60 4.92
CA LEU A 296 -0.65 -20.25 6.08
C LEU A 296 0.43 -19.24 5.72
N TYR A 297 1.11 -19.45 4.59
CA TYR A 297 2.08 -18.49 4.05
C TYR A 297 1.45 -17.10 3.90
N ARG A 298 0.27 -17.00 3.26
CA ARG A 298 -0.42 -15.71 3.02
C ARG A 298 -0.84 -15.01 4.32
N LYS A 299 -1.14 -15.77 5.38
CA LYS A 299 -1.53 -15.22 6.68
C LYS A 299 -0.34 -14.75 7.51
N LEU A 300 0.81 -15.42 7.38
CA LEU A 300 1.94 -15.26 8.29
C LEU A 300 3.12 -14.47 7.71
N VAL A 301 3.43 -14.64 6.43
CA VAL A 301 4.65 -14.09 5.83
C VAL A 301 4.33 -12.78 5.11
N THR A 302 5.08 -11.72 5.41
CA THR A 302 4.94 -10.40 4.76
C THR A 302 6.02 -10.11 3.74
N ARG A 303 7.25 -10.58 3.98
CA ARG A 303 8.39 -10.33 3.11
C ARG A 303 9.41 -11.45 3.20
N ILE A 304 10.06 -11.77 2.08
CA ILE A 304 11.20 -12.68 2.02
C ILE A 304 12.39 -11.92 1.45
N VAL A 305 13.50 -11.87 2.18
CA VAL A 305 14.71 -11.15 1.77
C VAL A 305 15.76 -12.17 1.35
N VAL A 306 16.22 -12.11 0.10
CA VAL A 306 17.16 -13.08 -0.47
C VAL A 306 18.56 -12.48 -0.57
N TYR A 307 19.56 -13.17 -0.04
CA TYR A 307 20.97 -12.75 -0.02
C TYR A 307 21.83 -13.59 -0.97
N LYS A 308 22.99 -13.06 -1.36
CA LYS A 308 23.92 -13.72 -2.31
C LYS A 308 24.54 -15.02 -1.81
N ASN A 309 24.57 -15.23 -0.50
CA ASN A 309 25.20 -16.39 0.15
C ASN A 309 24.22 -17.56 0.36
N ASN A 310 23.20 -17.70 -0.51
CA ASN A 310 22.13 -18.68 -0.38
C ASN A 310 21.42 -18.67 0.99
N THR A 311 21.31 -17.48 1.58
CA THR A 311 20.48 -17.27 2.77
C THR A 311 19.23 -16.48 2.40
N ALA A 312 18.12 -16.80 3.03
CA ALA A 312 16.88 -16.07 2.93
C ALA A 312 16.38 -15.70 4.33
N LYS A 313 15.86 -14.48 4.49
CA LYS A 313 15.24 -14.02 5.73
C LYS A 313 13.75 -13.86 5.51
N VAL A 314 12.97 -14.68 6.19
CA VAL A 314 11.51 -14.61 6.20
C VAL A 314 11.08 -13.63 7.27
N VAL A 315 10.25 -12.65 6.92
CA VAL A 315 9.68 -11.64 7.81
C VAL A 315 8.20 -11.93 7.98
N PHE A 316 7.76 -12.04 9.22
CA PHE A 316 6.38 -12.38 9.57
C PHE A 316 5.51 -11.14 9.75
N LEU A 317 4.19 -11.33 9.81
CA LEU A 317 3.16 -10.31 10.01
C LEU A 317 3.49 -9.36 11.17
N ASN A 318 3.93 -9.91 12.29
CA ASN A 318 4.23 -9.14 13.50
C ASN A 318 5.62 -8.49 13.48
N GLY A 319 6.38 -8.62 12.40
CA GLY A 319 7.72 -8.02 12.26
C GLY A 319 8.87 -8.87 12.80
N SER A 320 8.60 -10.04 13.40
CA SER A 320 9.65 -11.02 13.69
C SER A 320 10.23 -11.58 12.40
N SER A 321 11.42 -12.16 12.47
CA SER A 321 12.07 -12.68 11.27
C SER A 321 13.00 -13.83 11.56
N ILE A 322 13.01 -14.82 10.67
CA ILE A 322 13.87 -16.00 10.75
C ILE A 322 14.75 -16.06 9.51
N LYS A 323 16.05 -16.32 9.72
CA LYS A 323 17.03 -16.51 8.65
C LYS A 323 17.22 -18.01 8.42
N VAL A 324 17.13 -18.42 7.17
CA VAL A 324 17.20 -19.82 6.71
C VAL A 324 18.23 -19.92 5.59
N GLU A 325 19.06 -20.95 5.64
CA GLU A 325 19.98 -21.33 4.56
C GLU A 325 19.31 -22.34 3.63
N TYR A 326 19.53 -22.19 2.32
CA TYR A 326 19.01 -23.12 1.31
C TYR A 326 20.13 -23.65 0.43
N GLN A 327 19.98 -24.89 -0.02
CA GLN A 327 20.98 -25.55 -0.86
C GLN A 327 20.99 -24.93 -2.27
N PRO A 328 22.17 -24.70 -2.89
CA PRO A 328 22.27 -24.23 -4.26
C PRO A 328 21.65 -25.24 -5.23
N ASP A 329 21.10 -24.72 -6.33
CA ASP A 329 20.48 -25.51 -7.39
C ASP A 329 21.53 -26.38 -8.09
N ASN A 330 21.48 -27.71 -7.86
CA ASN A 330 22.45 -28.70 -8.36
C ASN A 330 22.26 -29.04 -9.86
N HIS A 331 21.94 -28.06 -10.69
CA HIS A 331 21.96 -28.21 -12.14
C HIS A 331 23.32 -27.80 -12.70
N LYS A 332 24.09 -28.80 -13.16
CA LYS A 332 25.40 -28.71 -13.82
C LYS A 332 25.64 -27.35 -14.49
N ILE A 333 26.41 -26.50 -13.82
CA ILE A 333 27.06 -25.35 -14.42
C ILE A 333 28.04 -25.91 -15.45
N THR A 334 27.62 -26.03 -16.71
CA THR A 334 28.60 -26.20 -17.79
C THR A 334 29.34 -24.88 -17.90
N GLU A 335 30.62 -24.92 -17.54
CA GLU A 335 31.67 -23.91 -17.65
C GLU A 335 31.59 -23.08 -18.96
N LYS A 336 30.76 -22.04 -19.03
CA LYS A 336 30.85 -21.00 -20.06
C LYS A 336 30.22 -19.70 -19.57
N GLU A 337 30.75 -19.11 -18.51
CA GLU A 337 30.49 -17.70 -18.16
C GLU A 337 31.63 -17.09 -17.31
N GLN A 338 32.87 -17.53 -17.59
CA GLN A 338 34.09 -16.77 -17.31
C GLN A 338 34.82 -16.57 -18.64
N LYS A 339 34.42 -15.54 -19.39
CA LYS A 339 35.27 -14.85 -20.37
C LYS A 339 34.74 -13.45 -20.58
#